data_AF-G5Q197-F1
#
_entry.id   AF-G5Q197-F1
#
_cell.length_a   1.000
_cell.length_b   1.000
_cell.length_c   1.000
_cell.angle_alpha   90.00
_cell.angle_beta   90.00
_cell.angle_gamma   90.00
#
_symmetry.space_group_name_H-M   'P 1'
#
loop_
_entity.id
_entity.type
_entity.pdbx_description
1 polymer ?
#
loop_
_entity_poly.entity_id
_entity_poly.type
_entity_poly.pdbx_seq_one_letter_code
_entity_poly.pdbx_strand_id
1 'polypeptide(L)'
;MVDGVVNTMHEIADSSKKIADIISVIDGIAFQTNILALNAAFQTNILALNAAGEQGRGFAVVAGEVRNLASRSAQAAKEIKALIEDSVSRVDTGSVLVESAGETMTDIVNAVTRVTDIMGEIASASDEQSRGIDQVALAVSEMDRVTQQNASLVQESAAAAAALVQESAAAGQPSDPGGIGFPPGIATAGGK
;
A
#
# COMPACT_ATOMS: atom_id res chain seq x y z
N MET A 1 -3.14 -10.98 12.29
CA MET A 1 -2.36 -12.00 11.54
C MET A 1 -0.98 -12.15 12.14
N VAL A 2 -0.26 -11.06 12.37
CA VAL A 2 1.08 -11.08 12.99
C VAL A 2 1.05 -11.59 14.42
N ASP A 3 0.04 -11.20 15.21
CA ASP A 3 -0.16 -11.69 16.59
C ASP A 3 -0.24 -13.22 16.68
N GLY A 4 -0.85 -13.87 15.67
CA GLY A 4 -0.96 -15.32 15.63
C GLY A 4 0.40 -16.00 15.39
N VAL A 5 1.26 -15.39 14.57
CA VAL A 5 2.61 -15.90 14.30
C VAL A 5 3.50 -15.70 15.52
N VAL A 6 3.44 -14.53 16.18
CA VAL A 6 4.17 -14.25 17.42
C VAL A 6 3.75 -15.22 18.53
N ASN A 7 2.44 -15.44 18.72
CA ASN A 7 1.95 -16.40 19.70
C ASN A 7 2.44 -17.84 19.40
N THR A 8 2.45 -18.25 18.13
CA THR A 8 2.98 -19.55 17.73
C THR A 8 4.49 -19.67 18.02
N MET A 9 5.27 -18.60 17.81
CA MET A 9 6.70 -18.59 18.16
C MET A 9 6.92 -18.74 19.67
N HIS A 10 6.10 -18.08 20.50
CA HIS A 10 6.13 -18.27 21.96
C HIS A 10 5.79 -19.70 22.37
N GLU A 11 4.75 -20.30 21.78
CA GLU A 11 4.39 -21.70 22.05
C GLU A 11 5.51 -22.68 21.67
N ILE A 12 6.22 -22.42 20.56
CA ILE A 12 7.39 -23.22 20.14
C ILE A 12 8.54 -23.06 21.15
N ALA A 13 8.81 -21.85 21.63
CA ALA A 13 9.85 -21.59 22.62
C ALA A 13 9.55 -22.30 23.95
N ASP A 14 8.31 -22.23 24.43
CA ASP A 14 7.86 -22.92 25.64
C ASP A 14 7.94 -24.44 25.50
N SER A 15 7.53 -24.98 24.35
CA SER A 15 7.66 -26.41 24.04
C SER A 15 9.13 -26.86 24.03
N SER A 16 10.01 -26.06 23.42
CA SER A 16 11.45 -26.32 23.38
C SER A 16 12.07 -26.32 24.78
N LYS A 17 11.63 -25.42 25.67
CA LYS A 17 12.07 -25.40 27.07
C LYS A 17 11.67 -26.67 27.82
N LYS A 18 10.43 -27.15 27.63
CA LYS A 18 9.98 -28.44 28.20
C LYS A 18 10.82 -29.61 27.69
N ILE A 19 11.19 -29.60 26.41
CA ILE A 19 12.09 -30.61 25.85
C ILE A 19 13.46 -30.54 26.54
N ALA A 20 14.04 -29.35 26.73
CA ALA A 20 15.32 -29.19 27.44
C ALA A 20 15.29 -29.76 28.86
N ASP A 21 14.19 -29.55 29.59
CA ASP A 21 14.00 -30.13 30.94
C ASP A 21 13.96 -31.67 30.89
N ILE A 22 13.26 -32.25 29.93
CA ILE A 22 13.21 -33.71 29.72
C ILE A 22 14.60 -34.27 29.40
N ILE A 23 15.36 -33.60 28.54
CA ILE A 23 16.73 -34.01 28.20
C ILE A 23 17.64 -33.94 29.44
N SER A 24 17.45 -32.96 30.32
CA SER A 24 18.17 -32.89 31.60
C SER A 24 17.87 -34.09 32.51
N VAL A 25 16.63 -34.59 32.52
CA VAL A 25 16.26 -35.82 33.25
C VAL A 25 16.94 -37.04 32.62
N ILE A 26 16.99 -37.14 31.29
CA ILE A 26 17.64 -38.24 30.58
C ILE A 26 19.16 -38.27 30.86
N ASP A 27 19.84 -37.13 30.85
CA ASP A 27 21.26 -37.04 31.23
C ASP A 27 21.47 -37.50 32.69
N GLY A 28 20.56 -37.13 33.59
CA GLY A 28 20.53 -37.63 34.96
C GLY A 28 20.37 -39.15 35.07
N ILE A 29 19.47 -39.76 34.29
CA ILE A 29 19.29 -41.21 34.23
C ILE A 29 20.54 -41.89 33.67
N ALA A 30 21.15 -41.34 32.63
CA ALA A 30 22.39 -41.85 32.05
C ALA A 30 23.53 -41.80 33.09
N PHE A 31 23.65 -40.72 33.84
CA PHE A 31 24.62 -40.60 34.92
C PHE A 31 24.38 -41.63 36.03
N GLN A 32 23.15 -41.79 36.50
CA GLN A 32 22.80 -42.80 37.50
C GLN A 32 23.11 -44.22 37.00
N THR A 33 22.77 -44.53 35.75
CA THR A 33 23.05 -45.83 35.12
C THR A 33 24.55 -46.10 35.05
N ASN A 34 25.36 -45.09 34.73
CA ASN A 34 26.82 -45.18 34.71
C ASN A 34 27.39 -45.49 36.11
N ILE A 35 26.85 -44.88 37.16
CA ILE A 35 27.25 -45.16 38.55
C ILE A 35 26.82 -46.57 38.99
N LEU A 36 25.59 -47.00 38.67
CA LEU A 36 25.13 -48.36 38.96
C LEU A 36 26.00 -49.41 38.26
N ALA A 37 26.34 -49.20 36.99
CA ALA A 37 27.19 -50.09 36.21
C ALA A 37 28.61 -50.19 36.80
N LEU A 38 29.18 -49.07 37.25
CA LEU A 38 30.47 -49.06 37.93
C LEU A 38 30.43 -49.82 39.25
N ASN A 39 29.39 -49.63 40.06
CA ASN A 39 29.20 -50.35 41.33
C ASN A 39 29.06 -51.85 41.09
N ALA A 40 28.31 -52.26 40.06
CA ALA A 40 28.16 -53.66 39.67
C ALA A 40 29.50 -54.27 39.21
N ALA A 41 30.27 -53.55 38.40
CA ALA A 41 31.60 -54.00 37.98
C ALA A 41 32.55 -54.20 39.17
N PHE A 42 32.54 -53.27 40.13
CA PHE A 42 33.33 -53.37 41.36
C PHE A 42 32.91 -54.57 42.23
N GLN A 43 31.60 -54.74 42.46
CA GLN A 43 31.09 -55.85 43.27
C GLN A 43 31.34 -57.21 42.62
N THR A 44 31.28 -57.28 41.29
CA THR A 44 31.61 -58.49 40.54
C THR A 44 33.09 -58.88 40.69
N ASN A 45 34.00 -57.91 40.72
CA ASN A 45 35.42 -58.16 40.98
C ASN A 45 35.64 -58.78 42.37
N ILE A 46 34.97 -58.24 43.40
CA ILE A 46 35.01 -58.78 44.77
C ILE A 46 34.46 -60.21 44.83
N LEU A 47 33.36 -60.49 44.14
CA LEU A 47 32.72 -61.81 44.12
C LEU A 47 33.56 -62.86 43.36
N ALA A 48 34.27 -62.45 42.30
CA ALA A 48 35.16 -63.31 41.54
C ALA A 48 36.36 -63.80 42.38
N LEU A 49 36.82 -63.01 43.36
CA LEU A 49 37.90 -63.42 44.27
C LEU A 49 37.50 -64.51 45.28
N ASN A 50 36.20 -64.64 45.62
CA ASN A 50 35.76 -65.41 46.78
C ASN A 50 34.93 -66.66 46.47
N ALA A 51 34.17 -66.72 45.36
CA ALA A 51 33.20 -67.80 45.19
C ALA A 51 32.84 -68.21 43.74
N ALA A 52 32.95 -67.32 42.75
CA ALA A 52 32.18 -67.46 41.50
C ALA A 52 33.00 -67.47 40.18
N GLY A 53 34.34 -67.54 40.23
CA GLY A 53 35.25 -67.83 39.11
C GLY A 53 34.86 -67.26 37.73
N GLU A 54 34.17 -68.07 36.92
CA GLU A 54 33.79 -67.77 35.52
C GLU A 54 32.47 -66.98 35.38
N GLN A 55 31.46 -67.20 36.23
CA GLN A 55 30.20 -66.45 36.17
C GLN A 55 30.41 -64.96 36.46
N GLY A 56 31.34 -64.62 37.36
CA GLY A 56 31.74 -63.23 37.61
C GLY A 56 32.32 -62.53 36.39
N ARG A 57 32.99 -63.26 35.48
CA ARG A 57 33.51 -62.65 34.23
C ARG A 57 32.39 -62.20 33.30
N GLY A 58 31.32 -63.00 33.16
CA GLY A 58 30.15 -62.63 32.36
C GLY A 58 29.43 -61.38 32.87
N PHE A 59 29.22 -61.28 34.19
CA PHE A 59 28.61 -60.09 34.81
C PHE A 59 29.48 -58.83 34.66
N ALA A 60 30.81 -58.96 34.71
CA ALA A 60 31.72 -57.82 34.52
C ALA A 60 31.66 -57.26 33.08
N VAL A 61 31.50 -58.13 32.07
CA VAL A 61 31.32 -57.70 30.67
C VAL A 61 29.99 -56.96 30.49
N VAL A 62 28.90 -57.48 31.05
CA VAL A 62 27.59 -56.81 30.99
C VAL A 62 27.65 -55.44 31.69
N ALA A 63 28.30 -55.34 32.85
CA ALA A 63 28.47 -54.07 33.53
C ALA A 63 29.30 -53.06 32.68
N GLY A 64 30.32 -53.53 31.97
CA GLY A 64 31.08 -52.72 31.02
C GLY A 64 30.23 -52.19 29.86
N GLU A 65 29.39 -53.03 29.28
CA GLU A 65 28.50 -52.65 28.17
C GLU A 65 27.42 -51.66 28.61
N VAL A 66 26.80 -51.87 29.78
CA VAL A 66 25.84 -50.94 30.37
C VAL A 66 26.49 -49.59 30.64
N ARG A 67 27.73 -49.57 31.13
CA ARG A 67 28.51 -48.34 31.34
C ARG A 67 28.77 -47.61 30.01
N ASN A 68 29.16 -48.35 28.97
CA ASN A 68 29.37 -47.78 27.64
C ASN A 68 28.08 -47.15 27.09
N LEU A 69 26.96 -47.88 27.18
CA LEU A 69 25.65 -47.40 26.74
C LEU A 69 25.22 -46.15 27.50
N ALA A 70 25.42 -46.11 28.83
CA ALA A 70 25.14 -44.95 29.66
C ALA A 70 25.98 -43.73 29.22
N SER A 71 27.28 -43.91 28.96
CA SER A 71 28.15 -42.82 28.46
C SER A 71 27.70 -42.31 27.09
N ARG A 72 27.30 -43.21 26.18
CA ARG A 72 26.77 -42.82 24.86
C ARG A 72 25.45 -42.07 24.99
N SER A 73 24.58 -42.48 25.90
CA SER A 73 23.31 -41.81 26.16
C SER A 73 23.50 -40.41 26.74
N ALA A 74 24.46 -40.22 27.65
CA ALA A 74 24.79 -38.90 28.20
C ALA A 74 25.35 -37.97 27.12
N GLN A 75 26.20 -38.48 26.23
CA GLN A 75 26.74 -37.72 25.10
C GLN A 75 25.62 -37.26 24.14
N ALA A 76 24.73 -38.18 23.76
CA ALA A 76 23.58 -37.85 22.91
C ALA A 76 22.64 -36.84 23.58
N ALA A 77 22.40 -36.96 24.88
CA ALA A 77 21.59 -35.99 25.63
C ALA A 77 22.20 -34.58 25.58
N LYS A 78 23.52 -34.45 25.73
CA LYS A 78 24.22 -33.15 25.59
C LYS A 78 24.10 -32.55 24.20
N GLU A 79 24.25 -33.36 23.15
CA GLU A 79 24.11 -32.92 21.76
C GLU A 79 22.69 -32.44 21.46
N ILE A 80 21.67 -33.18 21.92
CA ILE A 80 20.26 -32.75 21.79
C ILE A 80 20.02 -31.45 22.56
N LYS A 81 20.56 -31.33 23.79
CA LYS A 81 20.41 -30.10 24.58
C LYS A 81 20.96 -28.88 23.83
N ALA A 82 22.14 -28.99 23.23
CA ALA A 82 22.73 -27.91 22.43
C ALA A 82 21.87 -27.54 21.21
N LEU A 83 21.28 -28.53 20.52
CA LEU A 83 20.38 -28.27 19.39
C LEU A 83 19.08 -27.58 19.82
N ILE A 84 18.56 -27.90 21.01
CA ILE A 84 17.38 -27.23 21.56
C ILE A 84 17.70 -25.80 21.98
N GLU A 85 18.85 -25.55 22.61
CA GLU A 85 19.31 -24.20 22.94
C GLU A 85 19.48 -23.33 21.68
N ASP A 86 20.07 -23.86 20.62
CA ASP A 86 20.15 -23.19 19.32
C ASP A 86 18.75 -22.91 18.72
N SER A 87 17.85 -23.89 18.80
CA SER A 87 16.47 -23.74 18.31
C SER A 87 15.72 -22.63 19.04
N VAL A 88 15.86 -22.53 20.37
CA VAL A 88 15.26 -21.44 21.17
C VAL A 88 15.81 -20.07 20.75
N SER A 89 17.13 -19.95 20.59
CA SER A 89 17.78 -18.72 20.14
C SER A 89 17.28 -18.25 18.76
N ARG A 90 17.10 -19.20 17.84
CA ARG A 90 16.57 -18.92 16.49
C ARG A 90 15.10 -18.50 16.51
N VAL A 91 14.29 -19.11 17.37
CA VAL A 91 12.88 -18.73 17.55
C VAL A 91 12.77 -17.33 18.15
N ASP A 92 13.60 -17.00 19.14
CA ASP A 92 13.63 -15.66 19.77
C ASP A 92 13.99 -14.58 18.75
N THR A 93 15.06 -14.82 17.97
CA THR A 93 15.44 -13.94 16.84
C THR A 93 14.31 -13.80 15.81
N GLY A 94 13.66 -14.92 15.48
CA GLY A 94 12.52 -14.93 14.56
C GLY A 94 11.32 -14.13 15.08
N SER A 95 11.05 -14.18 16.38
CA SER A 95 9.98 -13.43 17.03
C SER A 95 10.17 -11.93 16.87
N VAL A 96 11.39 -11.43 17.14
CA VAL A 96 11.75 -10.01 16.97
C VAL A 96 11.55 -9.54 15.53
N LEU A 97 11.97 -10.35 14.56
CA LEU A 97 11.80 -10.02 13.13
C LEU A 97 10.32 -9.96 12.72
N VAL A 98 9.50 -10.87 13.23
CA VAL A 98 8.06 -10.88 12.96
C VAL A 98 7.36 -9.68 13.61
N GLU A 99 7.77 -9.29 14.81
CA GLU A 99 7.24 -8.10 15.50
C GLU A 99 7.52 -6.82 14.68
N SER A 100 8.77 -6.63 14.24
CA SER A 100 9.15 -5.50 13.37
C SER A 100 8.41 -5.49 12.03
N ALA A 101 8.19 -6.67 11.44
CA ALA A 101 7.35 -6.79 10.24
C ALA A 101 5.88 -6.41 10.53
N GLY A 102 5.39 -6.68 11.74
CA GLY A 102 4.06 -6.26 12.20
C GLY A 102 3.89 -4.76 12.34
N GLU A 103 4.88 -4.07 12.90
CA GLU A 103 4.91 -2.61 12.95
C GLU A 103 4.87 -2.01 11.53
N THR A 104 5.70 -2.54 10.63
CA THR A 104 5.76 -2.09 9.23
C THR A 104 4.42 -2.30 8.51
N MET A 105 3.73 -3.42 8.76
CA MET A 105 2.40 -3.66 8.19
C MET A 105 1.35 -2.68 8.74
N THR A 106 1.47 -2.29 10.01
CA THR A 106 0.61 -1.29 10.62
C THR A 106 0.81 0.08 9.96
N ASP A 107 2.06 0.47 9.71
CA ASP A 107 2.38 1.69 8.97
C ASP A 107 1.83 1.68 7.54
N ILE A 108 1.89 0.53 6.85
CA ILE A 108 1.28 0.37 5.53
C ILE A 108 -0.23 0.57 5.58
N VAL A 109 -0.93 -0.03 6.54
CA VAL A 109 -2.39 0.15 6.69
C VAL A 109 -2.74 1.61 6.95
N ASN A 110 -1.96 2.29 7.80
CA ASN A 110 -2.15 3.72 8.08
C ASN A 110 -1.91 4.57 6.82
N ALA A 111 -0.89 4.25 6.03
CA ALA A 111 -0.60 4.95 4.77
C ALA A 111 -1.73 4.76 3.74
N VAL A 112 -2.23 3.52 3.59
CA VAL A 112 -3.35 3.22 2.69
C VAL A 112 -4.63 3.94 3.13
N THR A 113 -4.89 4.03 4.43
CA THR A 113 -6.03 4.78 4.98
C THR A 113 -5.93 6.25 4.60
N ARG A 114 -4.76 6.87 4.77
CA ARG A 114 -4.52 8.26 4.37
C ARG A 114 -4.70 8.49 2.87
N VAL A 115 -4.25 7.55 2.02
CA VAL A 115 -4.50 7.63 0.58
C VAL A 115 -5.99 7.57 0.28
N THR A 116 -6.75 6.74 1.00
CA THR A 116 -8.20 6.63 0.85
C THR A 116 -8.90 7.94 1.22
N ASP A 117 -8.48 8.59 2.29
CA ASP A 117 -9.02 9.90 2.70
C ASP A 117 -8.76 10.97 1.63
N ILE A 118 -7.52 11.02 1.09
CA ILE A 118 -7.15 11.95 0.00
C ILE A 118 -8.01 11.68 -1.24
N MET A 119 -8.28 10.42 -1.59
CA MET A 119 -9.16 10.11 -2.72
C MET A 119 -10.60 10.62 -2.48
N GLY A 120 -11.08 10.57 -1.23
CA GLY A 120 -12.37 11.15 -0.85
C GLY A 120 -12.41 12.68 -1.00
N GLU A 121 -11.33 13.37 -0.61
CA GLU A 121 -11.17 14.81 -0.83
C GLU A 121 -11.11 15.16 -2.32
N ILE A 122 -10.35 14.39 -3.12
CA ILE A 122 -10.26 14.59 -4.58
C ILE A 122 -11.63 14.38 -5.24
N ALA A 123 -12.37 13.35 -4.85
CA ALA A 123 -13.71 13.11 -5.39
C ALA A 123 -14.66 14.29 -5.11
N SER A 124 -14.61 14.83 -3.89
CA SER A 124 -15.40 16.00 -3.49
C SER A 124 -14.99 17.26 -4.26
N ALA A 125 -13.68 17.52 -4.39
CA ALA A 125 -13.16 18.63 -5.17
C ALA A 125 -13.50 18.51 -6.66
N SER A 126 -13.50 17.29 -7.20
CA SER A 126 -13.84 17.01 -8.59
C SER A 126 -15.33 17.26 -8.87
N ASP A 127 -16.23 16.91 -7.92
CA ASP A 127 -17.66 17.22 -8.03
C ASP A 127 -17.90 18.73 -8.03
N GLU A 128 -17.23 19.47 -7.14
CA GLU A 128 -17.34 20.93 -7.09
C GLU A 128 -16.76 21.60 -8.36
N GLN A 129 -15.64 21.11 -8.87
CA GLN A 129 -15.10 21.56 -10.15
C GLN A 129 -16.07 21.30 -11.30
N SER A 130 -16.73 20.14 -11.34
CA SER A 130 -17.74 19.84 -12.38
C SER A 130 -18.88 20.85 -12.35
N ARG A 131 -19.41 21.16 -11.15
CA ARG A 131 -20.46 22.17 -10.98
C ARG A 131 -19.98 23.57 -11.40
N GLY A 132 -18.74 23.92 -11.06
CA GLY A 132 -18.13 25.18 -11.48
C GLY A 132 -18.00 25.27 -13.01
N ILE A 133 -17.62 24.18 -13.67
CA ILE A 133 -17.54 24.12 -15.14
C ILE A 133 -18.92 24.30 -15.78
N ASP A 134 -19.97 23.69 -15.22
CA ASP A 134 -21.34 23.88 -15.72
C ASP A 134 -21.78 25.35 -15.63
N GLN A 135 -21.45 26.04 -14.54
CA GLN A 135 -21.73 27.48 -14.40
C GLN A 135 -20.94 28.33 -15.40
N VAL A 136 -19.65 28.02 -15.62
CA VAL A 136 -18.83 28.69 -16.64
C VAL A 136 -19.42 28.47 -18.03
N ALA A 137 -19.86 27.25 -18.35
CA ALA A 137 -20.47 26.94 -19.64
C ALA A 137 -21.75 27.79 -19.88
N LEU A 138 -22.59 27.95 -18.86
CA LEU A 138 -23.77 28.83 -18.94
C LEU A 138 -23.37 30.29 -19.17
N ALA A 139 -22.38 30.81 -18.44
CA ALA A 139 -21.91 32.18 -18.60
C ALA A 139 -21.32 32.44 -19.99
N VAL A 140 -20.56 31.47 -20.54
CA VAL A 140 -20.01 31.56 -21.89
C VAL A 140 -21.11 31.55 -22.94
N SER A 141 -22.14 30.72 -22.78
CA SER A 141 -23.29 30.72 -23.70
C SER A 141 -24.05 32.04 -23.69
N GLU A 142 -24.19 32.67 -22.53
CA GLU A 142 -24.84 33.98 -22.41
C GLU A 142 -23.97 35.10 -23.02
N MET A 143 -22.65 35.04 -22.81
CA MET A 143 -21.70 35.93 -23.47
C MET A 143 -21.77 35.80 -25.00
N ASP A 144 -21.88 34.59 -25.53
CA ASP A 144 -22.04 34.38 -26.97
C ASP A 144 -23.34 35.02 -27.49
N ARG A 145 -24.45 34.82 -26.77
CA ARG A 145 -25.74 35.45 -27.09
C ARG A 145 -25.65 36.97 -27.15
N VAL A 146 -25.04 37.60 -26.14
CA VAL A 146 -24.85 39.06 -26.10
C VAL A 146 -23.90 39.52 -27.21
N THR A 147 -22.85 38.75 -27.51
CA THR A 147 -21.91 39.05 -28.60
C THR A 147 -22.61 39.04 -29.96
N GLN A 148 -23.46 38.03 -30.23
CA GLN A 148 -24.27 37.96 -31.44
C GLN A 148 -25.28 39.12 -31.51
N GLN A 149 -25.93 39.46 -30.40
CA GLN A 149 -26.83 40.60 -30.33
C GLN A 149 -26.11 41.93 -30.64
N ASN A 150 -24.91 42.13 -30.10
CA ASN A 150 -24.09 43.30 -30.39
C ASN A 150 -23.70 43.37 -31.87
N ALA A 151 -23.35 42.24 -32.49
CA ALA A 151 -23.06 42.18 -33.93
C ALA A 151 -24.29 42.59 -34.77
N SER A 152 -25.48 42.11 -34.41
CA SER A 152 -26.73 42.50 -35.08
C SER A 152 -27.03 44.00 -34.91
N LEU A 153 -26.88 44.54 -33.70
CA LEU A 153 -27.09 45.95 -33.43
C LEU A 153 -26.11 46.84 -34.21
N VAL A 154 -24.85 46.40 -34.35
CA VAL A 154 -23.85 47.11 -35.18
C VAL A 154 -24.25 47.07 -36.66
N GLN A 155 -24.73 45.94 -37.17
CA GLN A 155 -25.22 45.83 -38.55
C GLN A 155 -26.42 46.75 -38.80
N GLU A 156 -27.39 46.77 -37.88
CA GLU A 156 -28.57 47.63 -37.96
C GLU A 156 -28.18 49.12 -37.90
N SER A 157 -27.26 49.47 -37.00
CA SER A 157 -26.73 50.83 -36.87
C SER A 157 -25.99 51.28 -38.14
N ALA A 158 -25.18 50.40 -38.74
CA ALA A 158 -24.49 50.68 -39.99
C ALA A 158 -25.48 50.87 -41.16
N ALA A 159 -26.53 50.05 -41.25
CA ALA A 159 -27.58 50.19 -42.25
C ALA A 159 -28.37 51.50 -42.08
N ALA A 160 -28.73 51.85 -40.84
CA ALA A 160 -29.38 53.12 -40.52
C ALA A 160 -28.50 54.33 -40.90
N ALA A 161 -27.21 54.28 -40.58
CA ALA A 161 -26.26 55.30 -40.99
C ALA A 161 -26.15 55.43 -42.52
N ALA A 162 -26.11 54.31 -43.25
CA ALA A 162 -26.09 54.31 -44.71
C ALA A 162 -27.39 54.90 -45.31
N ALA A 163 -28.55 54.57 -44.76
CA ALA A 163 -29.83 55.12 -45.18
C ALA A 163 -29.89 56.65 -44.99
N LEU A 164 -29.42 57.15 -43.83
CA LEU A 164 -29.33 58.59 -43.56
C LEU A 164 -28.41 59.31 -44.56
N VAL A 165 -27.28 58.70 -44.93
CA VAL A 165 -26.37 59.23 -45.96
C VAL A 165 -27.07 59.26 -47.33
N GLN A 166 -27.85 58.25 -47.66
CA GLN A 166 -28.56 58.18 -48.95
C GLN A 166 -29.71 59.21 -49.03
N GLU A 167 -30.46 59.41 -47.95
CA GLU A 167 -31.52 60.44 -47.87
C GLU A 167 -30.95 61.86 -47.97
N SER A 168 -29.85 62.13 -47.26
CA SER A 168 -29.16 63.43 -47.34
C SER A 168 -28.54 63.68 -48.72
N ALA A 169 -28.02 62.66 -49.40
CA ALA A 169 -27.56 62.78 -50.78
C ALA A 169 -28.71 63.04 -51.78
N ALA A 170 -29.88 62.42 -51.58
CA ALA A 170 -31.06 62.64 -52.41
C ALA A 170 -31.62 64.07 -52.24
N ALA A 171 -31.65 64.60 -51.01
CA ALA A 171 -32.02 65.98 -50.74
C ALA A 171 -31.04 67.01 -51.36
N GLY A 172 -29.80 66.60 -51.64
CA GLY A 172 -28.78 67.41 -52.29
C GLY A 172 -28.80 67.40 -53.82
N GLN A 173 -29.65 66.58 -54.47
CA GLN A 173 -29.77 66.60 -55.94
C GLN A 173 -30.63 67.79 -56.40
N PRO A 174 -30.13 68.64 -57.32
CA PRO A 174 -30.93 69.75 -57.85
C PRO A 174 -32.10 69.21 -58.66
N SER A 175 -33.32 69.62 -58.30
CA SER A 175 -34.52 69.37 -59.10
C SER A 175 -34.36 69.93 -60.51
N ASP A 176 -34.44 69.06 -61.52
CA ASP A 176 -34.33 69.37 -62.95
C ASP A 176 -35.25 70.54 -63.36
N PRO A 177 -34.75 71.60 -64.03
CA PRO A 177 -35.57 72.73 -64.44
C PRO A 177 -36.32 72.40 -65.75
N GLY A 178 -37.43 71.68 -65.65
CA GLY A 178 -38.24 71.27 -66.79
C GLY A 178 -39.58 72.02 -66.96
N GLY A 179 -39.60 73.05 -67.81
CA GLY A 179 -40.74 73.33 -68.69
C GLY A 179 -41.76 74.42 -68.29
N ILE A 180 -41.41 75.70 -68.46
CA ILE A 180 -42.39 76.78 -68.68
C ILE A 180 -42.46 77.03 -70.20
N GLY A 181 -43.53 76.59 -70.85
CA GLY A 181 -43.74 76.72 -72.29
C GLY A 181 -43.96 78.18 -72.71
N PHE A 182 -43.23 78.63 -73.73
CA PHE A 182 -43.49 79.89 -74.44
C PHE A 182 -44.64 79.72 -75.45
N PRO A 183 -45.62 80.65 -75.53
CA PRO A 183 -46.53 80.73 -76.66
C PRO A 183 -45.93 81.55 -77.83
N PRO A 184 -46.38 81.35 -79.09
CA PRO A 184 -45.78 81.98 -80.25
C PRO A 184 -46.39 83.36 -80.57
N GLY A 185 -45.50 84.33 -80.81
CA GLY A 185 -45.61 85.42 -81.80
C GLY A 185 -46.69 86.50 -81.66
N ILE A 186 -46.26 87.76 -81.62
CA ILE A 186 -46.83 88.83 -82.47
C ILE A 186 -45.78 89.91 -82.71
N ALA A 187 -45.49 90.14 -83.99
CA ALA A 187 -44.78 91.29 -84.51
C ALA A 187 -45.56 92.59 -84.27
N THR A 188 -44.86 93.71 -84.09
CA THR A 188 -45.11 95.09 -84.60
C THR A 188 -44.26 96.04 -83.74
N ALA A 189 -43.32 96.83 -84.27
CA ALA A 189 -43.34 97.90 -85.28
C ALA A 189 -43.01 99.24 -84.59
N GLY A 190 -42.11 100.01 -85.21
CA GLY A 190 -41.81 101.42 -84.88
C GLY A 190 -40.76 101.58 -83.76
N GLY A 191 -39.71 102.38 -83.90
CA GLY A 191 -39.39 103.36 -84.91
C GLY A 191 -38.46 104.40 -84.28
N LYS A 192 -37.31 104.60 -84.94
CA LYS A 192 -36.25 105.59 -84.70
C LYS A 192 -35.37 105.39 -83.47
#